data_AF-A0A944P5D9-F1
#
_entry.id   AF-A0A944P5D9-F1
#
_cell.length_a   1.000
_cell.length_b   1.000
_cell.length_c   1.000
_cell.angle_alpha   90.00
_cell.angle_beta   90.00
_cell.angle_gamma   90.00
#
_symmetry.space_group_name_H-M   'P 1'
#
loop_
_entity.id
_entity.type
_entity.pdbx_description
1 polymer ?
#
loop_
_entity_poly.entity_id
_entity_poly.type
_entity_poly.pdbx_seq_one_letter_code
_entity_poly.pdbx_strand_id
1 'polypeptide(L)' 'MFGGISIWELSIILVIILIVFGAGKLPEIGSGIGKAIQNFKKASSDVEIKPDEVQENETEKIEK' A
#
# COMPACT_ATOMS: atom_id res chain seq x y z
N MET A 1 -19.12 -0.72 30.56
CA MET A 1 -19.33 0.46 29.69
C MET A 1 -18.41 0.29 28.51
N PHE A 2 -18.99 -0.04 27.35
CA PHE A 2 -18.30 -0.54 26.17
C PHE A 2 -17.51 0.58 25.49
N GLY A 3 -16.21 0.65 25.78
CA GLY A 3 -15.29 1.63 25.22
C GLY A 3 -14.60 1.07 23.98
N GLY A 4 -15.08 1.47 22.81
CA GLY A 4 -14.45 1.16 21.53
C GLY A 4 -15.49 1.05 20.44
N ILE A 5 -15.24 1.74 19.32
CA ILE A 5 -15.99 1.53 18.07
C ILE A 5 -15.91 0.04 17.77
N SER A 6 -17.04 -0.64 17.88
CA SER A 6 -17.12 -2.05 17.60
C SER A 6 -16.96 -2.26 16.10
N ILE A 7 -16.29 -3.34 15.69
CA ILE A 7 -16.11 -3.69 14.26
C ILE A 7 -17.44 -3.73 13.50
N TRP A 8 -18.54 -4.03 14.21
CA TRP A 8 -19.91 -3.99 13.71
C TRP A 8 -20.39 -2.58 13.33
N GLU A 9 -20.08 -1.56 14.13
CA GLU A 9 -20.47 -0.17 13.85
C GLU A 9 -19.70 0.36 12.64
N LEU A 10 -18.39 0.09 12.58
CA LEU A 10 -17.58 0.46 11.41
C LEU A 10 -18.08 -0.21 10.13
N SER A 11 -18.48 -1.48 10.20
CA SER A 11 -19.03 -2.21 9.04
C SER A 11 -20.37 -1.63 8.56
N ILE A 12 -21.26 -1.21 9.48
CA ILE A 12 -22.54 -0.58 9.10
C ILE A 12 -22.29 0.72 8.32
N ILE A 13 -21.35 1.54 8.78
CA ILE A 13 -20.98 2.80 8.14
C ILE A 13 -20.34 2.54 6.78
N LEU A 14 -19.47 1.54 6.68
CA LEU A 14 -18.85 1.12 5.43
C LEU A 14 -19.89 0.72 4.39
N VAL A 15 -20.92 -0.03 4.78
CA VAL A 15 -22.02 -0.42 3.87
C VAL A 15 -22.78 0.80 3.36
N ILE A 16 -23.07 1.79 4.21
CA ILE A 16 -23.74 3.03 3.79
C ILE A 16 -22.88 3.78 2.75
N ILE A 17 -21.58 3.91 3.01
CA ILE A 17 -20.63 4.53 2.08
C ILE A 17 -20.61 3.76 0.75
N LEU A 18 -20.59 2.43 0.79
CA LEU A 18 -20.63 1.58 -0.40
C LEU A 18 -21.94 1.74 -1.20
N ILE A 19 -23.06 2.03 -0.56
CA ILE A 19 -24.33 2.29 -1.26
C ILE A 19 -24.29 3.66 -1.94
N VAL A 20 -23.77 4.69 -1.27
CA VAL A 20 -23.71 6.06 -1.80
C VAL A 20 -22.69 6.18 -2.94
N PHE A 21 -21.49 5.64 -2.74
CA PHE A 21 -20.39 5.75 -3.72
C PHE A 21 -20.37 4.57 -4.70
N GLY A 22 -20.97 3.42 -4.36
CA GLY A 22 -20.86 2.18 -5.12
C GLY A 22 -19.61 1.37 -4.75
N ALA A 23 -19.73 0.04 -4.81
CA ALA A 23 -18.64 -0.88 -4.43
C ALA A 23 -17.39 -0.80 -5.33
N GLY A 24 -17.53 -0.29 -6.55
CA GLY A 24 -16.40 -0.12 -7.48
C GLY A 24 -15.50 1.09 -7.17
N LYS A 25 -16.02 2.12 -6.47
CA LYS A 25 -15.27 3.37 -6.23
C LYS A 25 -14.16 3.22 -5.19
N LEU A 26 -14.38 2.40 -4.17
CA LEU A 26 -13.38 2.13 -3.13
C LEU A 26 -12.08 1.50 -3.68
N PRO A 27 -12.11 0.41 -4.47
CA PRO A 27 -10.90 -0.17 -5.04
C PRO A 27 -10.24 0.71 -6.10
N GLU A 28 -11.02 1.52 -6.84
CA GLU A 28 -10.51 2.51 -7.80
C GLU A 28 -9.61 3.55 -7.10
N ILE A 29 -10.10 4.14 -6.01
CA ILE A 29 -9.36 5.12 -5.20
C ILE A 29 -8.23 4.43 -4.41
N GLY A 30 -8.50 3.26 -3.83
CA GLY A 30 -7.54 2.49 -3.04
C GLY A 30 -6.32 2.04 -3.84
N SER A 31 -6.49 1.70 -5.12
CA SER A 31 -5.37 1.34 -6.00
C SER A 31 -4.42 2.51 -6.26
N GLY A 32 -4.96 3.73 -6.41
CA GLY A 32 -4.16 4.94 -6.57
C GLY A 32 -3.40 5.31 -5.29
N ILE A 33 -4.12 5.33 -4.16
CA ILE A 33 -3.52 5.62 -2.84
C ILE A 33 -2.49 4.56 -2.46
N GLY A 34 -2.78 3.27 -2.71
CA GLY A 34 -1.87 2.17 -2.39
C GLY A 34 -0.54 2.27 -3.14
N LYS A 35 -0.57 2.62 -4.44
CA LYS A 35 0.64 2.88 -5.22
C LYS A 35 1.41 4.10 -4.71
N ALA A 36 0.70 5.16 -4.34
CA ALA A 36 1.33 6.36 -3.76
C ALA A 36 2.02 6.05 -2.43
N ILE A 37 1.36 5.34 -1.52
CA ILE A 37 1.93 4.91 -0.24
C ILE A 37 3.11 3.96 -0.47
N GLN A 38 3.01 3.02 -1.40
CA GLN A 38 4.10 2.10 -1.73
C GLN A 38 5.34 2.85 -2.23
N ASN A 39 5.17 3.79 -3.16
CA ASN A 39 6.26 4.59 -3.69
C ASN A 39 6.84 5.54 -2.63
N PHE A 40 5.98 6.13 -1.80
CA PHE A 40 6.41 6.96 -0.67
C PHE A 40 7.24 6.15 0.34
N LYS A 41 6.80 4.94 0.68
CA LYS A 41 7.55 4.03 1.55
C LYS A 41 8.90 3.67 0.94
N LYS A 42 8.96 3.31 -0.35
CA LYS A 42 10.22 3.00 -1.04
C LYS A 42 11.20 4.18 -1.02
N ALA A 43 10.74 5.37 -1.42
CA ALA A 43 11.57 6.57 -1.41
C ALA A 43 12.04 6.93 0.02
N SER A 44 11.18 6.78 1.03
CA SER A 44 11.56 7.01 2.42
C SER A 44 12.56 5.97 2.94
N SER A 45 12.44 4.71 2.51
CA SER A 45 13.39 3.64 2.86
C SER A 45 14.71 3.70 2.10
N ASP A 46 14.76 4.35 0.93
CA ASP A 46 16.02 4.58 0.19
C ASP A 46 16.79 5.79 0.74
N VAL A 47 16.13 6.74 1.41
CA VAL A 47 16.76 7.88 2.10
C VAL A 47 17.37 7.45 3.44
N GLU A 48 16.79 6.45 4.11
CA GLU A 48 17.45 5.71 5.18
C GLU A 48 18.47 4.74 4.56
N ILE A 49 19.69 5.25 4.30
CA ILE A 49 20.86 4.50 3.84
C ILE A 49 20.84 3.06 4.37
N LYS A 50 20.47 2.11 3.51
CA LYS A 50 20.78 0.69 3.71
C LYS A 50 22.26 0.50 3.36
N PRO A 51 23.13 0.11 4.30
CA PRO A 51 24.54 -0.14 3.99
C PRO A 51 24.77 -1.36 3.09
N ASP A 52 23.77 -2.20 2.84
CA ASP A 52 23.97 -3.46 2.13
C ASP A 52 22.84 -3.69 1.12
N GLU A 53 23.14 -3.54 -0.17
CA GLU A 53 22.64 -4.37 -1.28
C GLU A 53 23.26 -3.83 -2.58
N VAL A 54 24.53 -4.18 -2.77
CA VAL A 54 25.18 -4.16 -4.08
C VAL A 54 24.48 -5.23 -4.91
N GLN A 55 23.77 -4.81 -5.96
CA GLN A 55 23.21 -5.69 -6.97
C GLN A 55 24.36 -6.41 -7.70
N GLU A 56 24.63 -7.64 -7.29
CA GLU A 56 25.44 -8.61 -8.02
C GLU A 56 24.58 -9.20 -9.14
N ASN A 57 24.62 -8.58 -10.32
CA ASN A 57 24.09 -9.19 -11.55
C ASN A 57 24.64 -8.52 -12.81
N GLU A 58 25.95 -8.59 -13.07
CA GLU A 58 26.47 -8.44 -14.44
C GLU A 58 27.88 -9.01 -14.70
N THR A 59 28.12 -10.29 -14.37
CA THR A 59 29.35 -10.99 -14.82
C THR A 59 29.01 -12.33 -15.47
N GLU A 60 28.14 -12.32 -16.48
CA GLU A 60 27.90 -13.52 -17.29
C GLU A 60 27.76 -13.20 -18.78
N LYS A 61 28.65 -12.38 -19.38
CA LYS A 61 28.71 -12.30 -20.85
C LYS A 61 29.94 -11.66 -21.51
N ILE A 62 31.18 -12.05 -21.22
CA ILE A 62 32.28 -11.78 -22.16
C ILE A 62 33.22 -13.01 -22.25
N GLU A 63 33.16 -13.67 -23.42
CA GLU A 63 34.18 -14.48 -24.11
C GLU A 63 34.60 -15.82 -23.44
N LYS A 64 34.14 -17.02 -23.86
CA LYS A 64 34.38 -17.74 -25.13
C LYS A 64 35.40 -17.17 -26.11
#